data_AF-A0A0G4P310-F1
#
_entry.id   AF-A0A0G4P310-F1
#
_cell.length_a   1.000
_cell.length_b   1.000
_cell.length_c   1.000
_cell.angle_alpha   90.00
_cell.angle_beta   90.00
_cell.angle_gamma   90.00
#
_symmetry.space_group_name_H-M   'P 1'
#
loop_
_entity.id
_entity.type
_entity.pdbx_description
1 polymer ?
#
loop_
_entity_poly.entity_id
_entity_poly.type
_entity_poly.pdbx_seq_one_letter_code
_entity_poly.pdbx_strand_id
1 'polypeptide(L)'
;MVELLTQLRHARTSRAHTRAEILRQARWIIRQMQLIRTEYAADGREPLLHLLWGLEQRMHSVFHRFLALLAEEDAARTFEAEFWGTLA
;
A
#
# COMPACT_ATOMS: atom_id res chain seq x y z
N MET A 1 16.83 -23.66 12.44
CA MET A 1 16.87 -23.40 10.99
C MET A 1 15.48 -23.44 10.34
N VAL A 2 14.67 -24.50 10.54
CA VAL A 2 13.30 -24.62 9.97
C VAL A 2 12.34 -23.53 10.48
N GLU A 3 12.43 -23.17 11.76
CA GLU A 3 11.59 -22.15 12.38
C GLU A 3 11.84 -20.74 11.78
N LEU A 4 13.11 -20.39 11.54
CA LEU A 4 13.48 -19.12 10.90
C LEU A 4 12.98 -19.03 9.45
N LEU A 5 13.10 -20.10 8.67
CA LEU A 5 12.57 -20.16 7.31
C LEU A 5 11.03 -20.02 7.29
N THR A 6 10.36 -20.57 8.30
CA THR A 6 8.90 -20.45 8.46
C THR A 6 8.50 -19.01 8.77
N GLN A 7 9.24 -18.34 9.66
CA GLN A 7 9.03 -16.92 9.97
C GLN A 7 9.25 -16.02 8.76
N LEU A 8 10.33 -16.23 7.99
CA LEU A 8 10.59 -15.48 6.76
C LEU A 8 9.48 -15.68 5.72
N ARG A 9 9.00 -16.92 5.54
CA ARG A 9 7.89 -17.23 4.63
C ARG A 9 6.59 -16.54 5.07
N HIS A 10 6.29 -16.58 6.37
CA HIS A 10 5.10 -15.93 6.91
C HIS A 10 5.16 -14.41 6.72
N ALA A 11 6.29 -13.79 7.06
CA ALA A 11 6.52 -12.36 6.86
C ALA A 11 6.38 -11.96 5.39
N ARG A 12 6.94 -12.74 4.46
CA ARG A 12 6.82 -12.50 3.01
C ARG A 12 5.37 -12.59 2.53
N THR A 13 4.60 -13.56 3.04
CA THR A 13 3.18 -13.72 2.70
C THR A 13 2.36 -12.54 3.22
N SER A 14 2.62 -12.12 4.46
CA SER A 14 1.98 -10.95 5.08
C SER A 14 2.26 -9.68 4.28
N ARG A 15 3.52 -9.41 3.92
CA ARG A 15 3.89 -8.25 3.09
C ARG A 15 3.21 -8.27 1.73
N ALA A 16 3.16 -9.42 1.06
CA ALA A 16 2.48 -9.55 -0.23
C ALA A 16 0.97 -9.26 -0.12
N HIS A 17 0.33 -9.72 0.96
CA HIS A 17 -1.08 -9.42 1.24
C HIS A 17 -1.30 -7.92 1.50
N THR A 18 -0.48 -7.31 2.35
CA THR A 18 -0.52 -5.86 2.63
C THR A 18 -0.34 -5.04 1.35
N ARG A 19 0.61 -5.43 0.48
CA ARG A 19 0.82 -4.80 -0.82
C ARG A 19 -0.42 -4.88 -1.71
N ALA A 20 -1.02 -6.06 -1.80
CA ALA A 20 -2.23 -6.26 -2.60
C ALA A 20 -3.39 -5.37 -2.10
N GLU A 21 -3.53 -5.24 -0.79
CA GLU A 21 -4.54 -4.41 -0.15
C GLU A 21 -4.31 -2.91 -0.42
N ILE A 22 -3.08 -2.43 -0.27
CA ILE A 22 -2.70 -1.04 -0.61
C ILE A 22 -3.03 -0.73 -2.07
N LEU A 23 -2.64 -1.61 -2.99
CA LEU A 23 -2.92 -1.43 -4.42
C LEU A 23 -4.42 -1.47 -4.73
N ARG A 24 -5.18 -2.31 -4.03
CA ARG A 24 -6.65 -2.36 -4.15
C ARG A 24 -7.28 -1.04 -3.72
N GLN A 25 -6.85 -0.49 -2.59
CA GLN A 25 -7.35 0.79 -2.09
C GLN A 25 -6.95 1.96 -3.01
N ALA A 26 -5.69 2.00 -3.47
CA ALA A 26 -5.24 3.00 -4.43
C ALA A 26 -6.08 2.99 -5.72
N ARG A 27 -6.33 1.80 -6.29
CA ARG A 27 -7.20 1.66 -7.47
C ARG A 27 -8.63 2.14 -7.22
N TRP A 28 -9.17 1.85 -6.04
CA TRP A 28 -10.50 2.34 -5.67
C TRP A 28 -10.54 3.88 -5.62
N ILE A 29 -9.55 4.52 -4.99
CA ILE A 29 -9.44 5.99 -4.93
C ILE A 29 -9.36 6.59 -6.34
N ILE A 30 -8.52 6.03 -7.22
CA ILE A 30 -8.39 6.49 -8.61
C ILE A 30 -9.74 6.43 -9.34
N ARG A 31 -10.48 5.33 -9.18
CA ARG A 31 -11.82 5.19 -9.80
C ARG A 31 -12.81 6.23 -9.26
N GLN A 32 -12.78 6.52 -7.97
CA GLN A 32 -13.65 7.56 -7.38
C GLN A 32 -13.31 8.95 -7.90
N MET A 33 -12.03 9.31 -7.98
CA MET A 33 -11.60 10.58 -8.57
C MET A 33 -11.99 10.70 -10.04
N GLN A 34 -11.87 9.61 -10.81
CA GLN A 34 -12.30 9.58 -12.21
C GLN A 34 -13.80 9.79 -12.33
N LEU A 35 -14.62 9.14 -11.49
CA LEU A 35 -16.07 9.31 -11.47
C LEU A 35 -16.46 10.75 -11.19
N ILE A 36 -15.90 11.35 -10.13
CA ILE A 36 -16.14 12.76 -9.77
C ILE A 36 -15.79 13.68 -10.94
N ARG A 37 -14.63 13.45 -11.58
CA ARG A 37 -14.19 14.25 -12.73
C ARG A 37 -15.16 14.12 -13.90
N THR A 38 -15.67 12.91 -14.17
CA THR A 38 -16.64 12.70 -15.25
C THR A 38 -17.99 13.33 -14.96
N GLU A 39 -18.47 13.27 -13.71
CA GLU A 39 -19.74 13.90 -13.31
C GLU A 39 -19.66 15.43 -13.39
N TYR A 40 -18.54 16.00 -12.94
CA TYR A 40 -18.28 17.43 -13.07
C TYR A 40 -18.25 17.87 -14.54
N ALA A 41 -17.56 17.11 -15.41
CA ALA A 41 -17.46 17.43 -16.83
C ALA A 41 -18.79 17.26 -17.58
N ALA A 42 -19.65 16.31 -17.17
CA ALA A 42 -20.93 16.04 -17.82
C ALA A 42 -22.02 17.05 -17.41
N ASP A 43 -22.17 17.28 -16.11
CA ASP A 43 -23.33 17.98 -15.56
C ASP A 43 -22.97 19.31 -14.87
N GLY A 44 -21.69 19.69 -14.83
CA GLY A 44 -21.20 20.86 -14.08
C GLY A 44 -21.42 20.73 -12.56
N ARG A 45 -21.76 19.52 -12.07
CA ARG A 45 -22.00 19.28 -10.65
C ARG A 45 -20.69 19.32 -9.89
N GLU A 46 -20.53 20.35 -9.07
CA GLU A 46 -19.41 20.44 -8.16
C GLU A 46 -19.44 19.27 -7.16
N PRO A 47 -18.31 18.55 -7.01
CA PRO A 47 -18.22 17.53 -5.99
C PRO A 47 -18.33 18.12 -4.59
N LEU A 48 -19.02 17.39 -3.72
CA LEU A 48 -19.16 17.78 -2.32
C LEU A 48 -17.78 17.84 -1.65
N LEU A 49 -17.46 18.96 -0.99
CA LEU A 49 -16.16 19.19 -0.36
C LEU A 49 -15.76 18.07 0.62
N HIS A 50 -16.72 17.54 1.39
CA HIS A 50 -16.47 16.43 2.32
C HIS A 50 -16.09 15.12 1.62
N LEU A 51 -16.57 14.90 0.38
CA LEU A 51 -16.20 13.74 -0.42
C LEU A 51 -14.74 13.85 -0.88
N LEU A 52 -14.35 15.02 -1.38
CA LEU A 52 -12.98 15.30 -1.78
C LEU A 52 -12.01 15.17 -0.60
N TRP A 53 -12.35 15.78 0.53
CA TRP A 53 -11.57 15.67 1.77
C TRP A 53 -11.45 14.21 2.24
N GLY A 54 -12.55 13.45 2.19
CA GLY A 54 -12.54 12.03 2.54
C GLY A 54 -11.63 11.19 1.63
N LEU A 55 -11.58 11.50 0.33
CA LEU A 55 -10.67 10.85 -0.62
C LEU A 55 -9.21 11.22 -0.37
N GLU A 56 -8.93 12.49 -0.07
CA GLU A 56 -7.59 12.97 0.27
C GLU A 56 -7.05 12.28 1.53
N GLN A 57 -7.86 12.20 2.60
CA GLN A 57 -7.48 11.50 3.83
C GLN A 57 -7.20 10.01 3.59
N ARG A 58 -8.02 9.35 2.76
CA ARG A 58 -7.78 7.95 2.36
C ARG A 58 -6.50 7.82 1.55
N MET A 59 -6.22 8.76 0.64
CA MET A 59 -4.99 8.77 -0.15
C MET A 59 -3.75 8.90 0.75
N HIS A 60 -3.76 9.84 1.70
CA HIS A 60 -2.68 9.96 2.68
C HIS A 60 -2.50 8.68 3.50
N SER A 61 -3.59 8.07 3.98
CA SER A 61 -3.52 6.80 4.72
C SER A 61 -2.89 5.68 3.88
N VAL A 62 -3.29 5.53 2.62
CA VAL A 62 -2.71 4.55 1.70
C VAL A 62 -1.23 4.83 1.45
N PHE A 63 -0.85 6.10 1.29
CA PHE A 63 0.53 6.51 1.08
C PHE A 63 1.42 6.20 2.31
N HIS A 64 0.96 6.52 3.52
CA HIS A 64 1.69 6.19 4.74
C HIS A 64 1.87 4.68 4.92
N ARG A 65 0.82 3.88 4.65
CA ARG A 65 0.92 2.42 4.70
C ARG A 65 1.90 1.87 3.67
N PHE A 66 1.96 2.49 2.50
CA PHE A 66 2.92 2.12 1.46
C PHE A 66 4.36 2.43 1.88
N LEU A 67 4.62 3.60 2.47
CA LEU A 67 5.95 3.94 3.00
C LEU A 67 6.37 3.00 4.13
N ALA A 68 5.47 2.65 5.04
CA ALA A 68 5.75 1.69 6.11
C ALA A 68 6.12 0.31 5.54
N LEU A 69 5.37 -0.17 4.53
CA LEU A 69 5.67 -1.43 3.86
C LEU A 69 7.04 -1.40 3.17
N LEU A 70 7.40 -0.29 2.51
CA LEU A 70 8.72 -0.14 1.90
C LEU A 70 9.84 -0.22 2.93
N ALA A 71 9.69 0.46 4.07
CA ALA A 71 10.65 0.38 5.16
C ALA A 71 10.80 -1.05 5.73
N GLU A 72 9.69 -1.78 5.86
CA GLU A 72 9.70 -3.19 6.27
C GLU A 72 10.40 -4.10 5.23
N GLU A 73 10.17 -3.87 3.94
CA GLU A 73 10.81 -4.61 2.86
C GLU A 73 12.32 -4.34 2.79
N ASP A 74 12.74 -3.09 3.02
CA ASP A 74 14.16 -2.72 3.09
C ASP A 74 14.85 -3.36 4.30
N ALA A 75 14.25 -3.27 5.49
CA ALA A 75 14.78 -3.91 6.69
C ALA A 75 14.91 -5.44 6.52
N ALA A 76 13.91 -6.07 5.89
CA ALA A 76 13.94 -7.50 5.61
C ALA A 76 15.06 -7.88 4.63
N ARG A 77 15.30 -7.06 3.59
CA ARG A 77 16.40 -7.28 2.63
C ARG A 77 17.76 -7.17 3.30
N THR A 78 17.96 -6.17 4.16
CA THR A 78 19.21 -6.01 4.93
C THR A 78 19.45 -7.23 5.82
N PHE A 79 18.43 -7.66 6.57
CA PHE A 79 18.55 -8.84 7.43
C PHE A 79 18.86 -10.12 6.63
N GLU A 80 18.19 -10.35 5.49
CA GLU A 80 18.47 -11.50 4.63
C GLU A 80 19.92 -11.48 4.11
N ALA A 81 20.42 -10.31 3.71
CA ALA A 81 21.81 -10.16 3.24
C ALA A 81 22.84 -10.46 4.34
N GLU A 82 22.63 -9.97 5.56
CA GLU A 82 23.49 -10.27 6.71
C GLU A 82 23.46 -11.76 7.08
N PHE A 83 22.26 -12.36 7.09
CA PHE A 83 22.09 -13.77 7.41
C PHE A 83 22.77 -14.69 6.39
N TRP A 84 22.62 -14.42 5.09
CA TRP A 84 23.30 -15.22 4.07
C TRP A 84 24.80 -14.94 4.00
N GLY A 85 25.22 -13.70 4.27
CA GLY A 85 26.64 -13.33 4.34
C GLY A 85 27.39 -13.96 5.51
N THR A 86 26.70 -14.30 6.60
CA THR A 86 27.29 -15.00 7.76
C THR A 86 27.35 -16.52 7.61
N LEU A 87 26.64 -17.09 6.63
CA LEU A 87 26.65 -18.53 6.31
C LEU A 87 27.61 -18.90 5.16
N ALA A 88 28.16 -17.90 4.47
CA ALA A 88 29.13 -18.05 3.38
C ALA A 88 30.57 -17.98 3.90
#